data_AF-A0A8A4JYQ8-F1
#
_entry.id   AF-A0A8A4JYQ8-F1
#
_cell.length_a   1.000
_cell.length_b   1.000
_cell.length_c   1.000
_cell.angle_alpha   90.00
_cell.angle_beta   90.00
_cell.angle_gamma   90.00
#
_symmetry.space_group_name_H-M   'P 1'
#
loop_
_entity.id
_entity.type
_entity.pdbx_description
1 polymer ?
#
loop_
_entity_poly.entity_id
_entity_poly.type
_entity_poly.pdbx_seq_one_letter_code
_entity_poly.pdbx_strand_id
1 'polypeptide(L)'
;MKTVIASLLALAIVAPTHAFARPGDWGPGPHWRPGPGWHGPAPRWHGPDHFHVLPLAATAVLIGGLTYYLLNGSYYQRHGEEYVVVEPPVQTYETGMRVLDFNGRRFYVQDGHYYQREINGSYIEVPRPAGL
;
A
#
# COMPACT_ATOMS: atom_id res chain seq x y z
N MET A 1 22.10 9.72 57.09
CA MET A 1 22.29 8.53 56.23
C MET A 1 20.97 8.28 55.53
N LYS A 2 20.94 8.31 54.20
CA LYS A 2 19.72 8.45 53.38
C LYS A 2 19.10 7.08 53.10
N THR A 3 17.83 6.92 53.42
CA THR A 3 17.00 5.77 53.09
C THR A 3 16.66 5.79 51.59
N VAL A 4 16.80 4.65 50.91
CA VAL A 4 16.41 4.49 49.50
C VAL A 4 15.14 3.64 49.46
N ILE A 5 14.03 4.29 49.11
CA ILE A 5 12.77 3.64 48.76
C ILE A 5 12.83 3.43 47.24
N ALA A 6 13.02 2.18 46.80
CA ALA A 6 13.01 1.82 45.39
C ALA A 6 11.59 1.40 44.99
N SER A 7 10.94 2.27 44.24
CA SER A 7 9.57 2.12 43.73
C SER A 7 9.45 1.00 42.70
N LEU A 8 8.47 0.12 42.90
CA LEU A 8 7.97 -0.83 41.89
C LEU A 8 7.24 -0.07 40.79
N LEU A 9 7.81 -0.03 39.59
CA LEU A 9 7.14 0.49 38.40
C LEU A 9 6.31 -0.64 37.77
N ALA A 10 4.99 -0.60 38.00
CA ALA A 10 4.03 -1.46 37.31
C ALA A 10 3.92 -1.02 35.85
N LEU A 11 4.32 -1.90 34.92
CA LEU A 11 4.14 -1.68 33.48
C LEU A 11 2.72 -2.09 33.10
N ALA A 12 1.80 -1.12 33.06
CA ALA A 12 0.46 -1.33 32.52
C ALA A 12 0.57 -1.54 31.01
N ILE A 13 0.23 -2.76 30.55
CA ILE A 13 0.12 -3.12 29.14
C ILE A 13 -1.04 -2.31 28.56
N VAL A 14 -0.73 -1.30 27.75
CA VAL A 14 -1.73 -0.64 26.90
C VAL A 14 -2.11 -1.66 25.82
N ALA A 15 -3.29 -2.26 25.98
CA ALA A 15 -3.87 -3.11 24.94
C ALA A 15 -4.03 -2.29 23.65
N PRO A 16 -3.62 -2.79 22.47
CA PRO A 16 -4.03 -2.16 21.23
C PRO A 16 -5.55 -2.22 21.17
N THR A 17 -6.19 -1.07 21.07
CA THR A 17 -7.59 -0.98 20.69
C THR A 17 -7.72 -1.62 19.33
N HIS A 18 -8.32 -2.81 19.28
CA HIS A 18 -8.75 -3.40 18.02
C HIS A 18 -9.72 -2.42 17.36
N ALA A 19 -9.23 -1.67 16.37
CA ALA A 19 -10.08 -1.04 15.39
C ALA A 19 -10.72 -2.15 14.57
N PHE A 20 -11.86 -2.65 15.03
CA PHE A 20 -12.76 -3.40 14.17
C PHE A 20 -13.33 -2.42 13.15
N ALA A 21 -12.84 -2.49 11.92
CA ALA A 21 -13.68 -2.09 10.81
C ALA A 21 -14.92 -2.97 10.87
N ARG A 22 -16.08 -2.34 11.11
CA ARG A 22 -17.38 -3.03 11.14
C ARG A 22 -17.50 -3.87 9.87
N PRO A 23 -17.84 -5.17 9.95
CA PRO A 23 -18.18 -5.93 8.76
C PRO A 23 -19.36 -5.22 8.12
N GLY A 24 -19.17 -4.67 6.93
CA GLY A 24 -20.30 -4.28 6.10
C GLY A 24 -21.09 -5.55 5.79
N ASP A 25 -22.32 -5.61 6.25
CA ASP A 25 -23.32 -6.56 5.78
C ASP A 25 -23.40 -6.48 4.25
N TRP A 26 -22.76 -7.41 3.56
CA TRP A 26 -22.93 -7.59 2.11
C TRP A 26 -23.36 -9.02 1.85
N GLY A 27 -24.69 -9.16 1.84
CA GLY A 27 -25.40 -10.27 1.22
C GLY A 27 -25.16 -10.37 -0.30
N PRO A 28 -25.98 -11.18 -0.99
CA PRO A 28 -25.61 -11.89 -2.21
C PRO A 28 -25.16 -10.96 -3.34
N GLY A 29 -24.07 -11.35 -3.98
CA GLY A 29 -23.23 -10.52 -4.85
C GLY A 29 -23.97 -9.73 -5.94
N PRO A 30 -23.46 -8.55 -6.32
CA PRO A 30 -24.00 -7.82 -7.45
C PRO A 30 -23.59 -8.49 -8.76
N HIS A 31 -24.57 -9.08 -9.42
CA HIS A 31 -24.64 -9.13 -10.88
C HIS A 31 -24.24 -7.77 -11.49
N TRP A 32 -23.14 -7.74 -12.23
CA TRP A 32 -22.68 -6.57 -12.96
C TRP A 32 -23.75 -6.06 -13.93
N ARG A 33 -24.50 -5.01 -13.54
CA ARG A 33 -25.27 -4.19 -14.47
C ARG A 33 -24.34 -3.09 -15.01
N PRO A 34 -24.22 -2.92 -16.34
CA PRO A 34 -23.40 -1.85 -16.90
C PRO A 34 -24.11 -0.52 -16.69
N GLY A 35 -23.57 0.33 -15.80
CA GLY A 35 -23.91 1.75 -15.73
C GLY A 35 -23.11 2.53 -16.79
N PRO A 36 -23.68 3.56 -17.45
CA PRO A 36 -22.96 4.34 -18.43
C PRO A 36 -22.14 5.44 -17.75
N GLY A 37 -20.81 5.35 -17.83
CA GLY A 37 -19.93 6.49 -17.57
C GLY A 37 -18.53 6.12 -17.08
N TRP A 38 -17.54 6.75 -17.70
CA TRP A 38 -16.09 6.79 -17.39
C TRP A 38 -15.25 5.68 -18.04
N HIS A 39 -14.74 6.04 -19.22
CA HIS A 39 -13.76 5.31 -19.99
C HIS A 39 -12.40 5.26 -19.28
N GLY A 40 -12.08 4.10 -18.73
CA GLY A 40 -10.72 3.65 -18.51
C GLY A 40 -10.70 2.13 -18.66
N PRO A 41 -9.80 1.52 -19.45
CA PRO A 41 -9.70 0.07 -19.46
C PRO A 41 -9.28 -0.38 -18.05
N ALA A 42 -10.20 -0.98 -17.30
CA ALA A 42 -9.82 -1.78 -16.15
C ALA A 42 -8.73 -2.77 -16.63
N PRO A 43 -7.59 -2.89 -15.93
CA PRO A 43 -6.56 -3.85 -16.28
C PRO A 43 -7.24 -5.22 -16.46
N ARG A 44 -7.03 -5.86 -17.61
CA ARG A 44 -7.51 -7.23 -17.81
C ARG A 44 -6.73 -8.11 -16.85
N TRP A 45 -7.35 -8.46 -15.72
CA TRP A 45 -6.78 -9.37 -14.73
C TRP A 45 -6.70 -10.77 -15.36
N HIS A 46 -5.50 -11.28 -15.54
CA HIS A 46 -5.25 -12.57 -16.21
C HIS A 46 -5.06 -13.73 -15.22
N GLY A 47 -5.73 -13.69 -14.05
CA GLY A 47 -5.57 -14.68 -12.99
C GLY A 47 -6.88 -15.02 -12.28
N PRO A 48 -6.90 -16.07 -11.44
CA PRO A 48 -8.03 -16.40 -10.59
C PRO A 48 -8.37 -15.25 -9.63
N ASP A 49 -9.65 -15.00 -9.41
CA ASP A 49 -10.15 -13.92 -8.56
C ASP A 49 -9.92 -14.16 -7.06
N HIS A 50 -9.67 -15.41 -6.65
CA HIS A 50 -9.36 -15.78 -5.27
C HIS A 50 -8.51 -17.05 -5.16
N PHE A 51 -7.85 -17.21 -4.01
CA PHE A 51 -7.11 -18.41 -3.60
C PHE A 51 -7.29 -18.69 -2.10
N HIS A 52 -7.35 -19.96 -1.70
CA HIS A 52 -7.19 -20.34 -0.28
C HIS A 52 -5.72 -20.36 0.15
N VAL A 53 -4.83 -20.71 -0.79
CA VAL A 53 -3.37 -20.74 -0.58
C VAL A 53 -2.72 -20.09 -1.78
N LEU A 54 -1.90 -19.07 -1.54
CA LEU A 54 -1.15 -18.44 -2.61
C LEU A 54 -0.02 -19.35 -3.12
N PRO A 55 0.20 -19.39 -4.44
CA PRO A 55 1.40 -19.99 -5.01
C PRO A 55 2.67 -19.38 -4.40
N LEU A 56 3.73 -20.19 -4.29
CA LEU A 56 5.04 -19.76 -3.76
C LEU A 56 5.66 -18.60 -4.56
N ALA A 57 5.27 -18.44 -5.83
CA ALA A 57 5.72 -17.34 -6.69
C ALA A 57 5.13 -15.96 -6.29
N ALA A 58 4.15 -15.91 -5.38
CA ALA A 58 3.59 -14.66 -4.91
C ALA A 58 4.58 -13.90 -4.02
N THR A 59 4.71 -12.59 -4.24
CA THR A 59 5.60 -11.72 -3.45
C THR A 59 4.79 -10.86 -2.49
N ALA A 60 5.10 -10.91 -1.20
CA ALA A 60 4.48 -10.02 -0.21
C ALA A 60 5.09 -8.60 -0.33
N VAL A 61 4.23 -7.58 -0.42
CA VAL A 61 4.60 -6.17 -0.56
C VAL A 61 3.81 -5.34 0.44
N LEU A 62 4.48 -4.46 1.18
CA LEU A 62 3.85 -3.55 2.14
C LEU A 62 3.65 -2.16 1.49
N ILE A 63 2.40 -1.73 1.31
CA ILE A 63 2.05 -0.45 0.66
C ILE A 63 1.02 0.27 1.53
N GLY A 64 1.33 1.50 1.96
CA GLY A 64 0.42 2.26 2.83
C GLY A 64 0.08 1.56 4.16
N GLY A 65 0.98 0.70 4.67
CA GLY A 65 0.75 -0.11 5.87
C GLY A 65 -0.11 -1.36 5.67
N LEU A 66 -0.60 -1.61 4.45
CA LEU A 66 -1.37 -2.81 4.11
C LEU A 66 -0.48 -3.83 3.40
N THR A 67 -0.68 -5.11 3.71
CA THR A 67 0.05 -6.22 3.07
C THR A 67 -0.69 -6.65 1.82
N TYR A 68 -0.02 -6.56 0.68
CA TYR A 68 -0.47 -7.06 -0.61
C TYR A 68 0.40 -8.26 -1.02
N TYR A 69 -0.15 -9.11 -1.87
CA TYR A 69 0.59 -10.21 -2.50
C TYR A 69 0.53 -10.05 -4.01
N LEU A 70 1.68 -9.87 -4.63
CA LEU A 70 1.81 -9.70 -6.08
C LEU A 70 2.06 -11.05 -6.74
N LEU A 71 1.19 -11.43 -7.67
CA LEU A 71 1.32 -12.65 -8.46
C LEU A 71 0.86 -12.36 -9.89
N ASN A 72 1.73 -12.61 -10.88
CA ASN A 72 1.43 -12.39 -12.30
C ASN A 72 0.86 -10.98 -12.62
N GLY A 73 1.36 -9.96 -11.91
CA GLY A 73 0.88 -8.57 -12.05
C GLY A 73 -0.47 -8.28 -11.39
N SER A 74 -1.08 -9.27 -10.74
CA SER A 74 -2.31 -9.11 -9.97
C SER A 74 -2.01 -8.91 -8.49
N TYR A 75 -2.74 -8.00 -7.85
CA TYR A 75 -2.63 -7.73 -6.42
C TYR A 75 -3.67 -8.54 -5.67
N TYR A 76 -3.25 -9.26 -4.64
CA TYR A 76 -4.13 -10.01 -3.75
C TYR A 76 -4.03 -9.47 -2.32
N GLN A 77 -5.14 -9.48 -1.58
CA GLN A 77 -5.15 -9.25 -0.13
C GLN A 77 -5.76 -10.43 0.61
N ARG A 78 -5.26 -10.71 1.81
CA ARG A 78 -5.80 -11.77 2.65
C ARG A 78 -7.06 -11.29 3.36
N HIS A 79 -8.19 -11.89 3.05
CA HIS A 79 -9.48 -11.69 3.71
C HIS A 79 -9.87 -13.00 4.40
N GLY A 80 -9.61 -13.10 5.71
CA GLY A 80 -9.83 -14.33 6.46
C GLY A 80 -8.92 -15.46 5.99
N GLU A 81 -9.52 -16.54 5.49
CA GLU A 81 -8.83 -17.73 4.98
C GLU A 81 -8.57 -17.69 3.46
N GLU A 82 -8.91 -16.58 2.81
CA GLU A 82 -8.77 -16.42 1.36
C GLU A 82 -7.88 -15.23 1.01
N TYR A 83 -7.36 -15.28 -0.21
CA TYR A 83 -6.61 -14.22 -0.87
C TYR A 83 -7.40 -13.80 -2.08
N VAL A 84 -7.89 -12.56 -2.12
CA VAL A 84 -8.79 -12.07 -3.16
C VAL A 84 -8.09 -11.02 -4.01
N VAL A 85 -8.33 -11.03 -5.31
CA VAL A 85 -7.82 -9.99 -6.23
C VAL A 85 -8.40 -8.64 -5.82
N VAL A 86 -7.54 -7.64 -5.71
CA VAL A 86 -7.90 -6.25 -5.41
C VAL A 86 -7.37 -5.34 -6.51
N GLU A 87 -7.96 -4.14 -6.61
CA GLU A 87 -7.38 -3.09 -7.43
C GLU A 87 -5.93 -2.80 -6.98
N PRO A 88 -5.03 -2.43 -7.92
CA PRO A 88 -3.69 -2.04 -7.55
C PRO A 88 -3.82 -0.85 -6.59
N PRO A 89 -3.04 -0.83 -5.50
CA PRO A 89 -3.09 0.32 -4.61
C PRO A 89 -2.80 1.57 -5.43
N VAL A 90 -3.72 2.54 -5.35
CA VAL A 90 -3.50 3.85 -5.94
C VAL A 90 -2.25 4.39 -5.27
N GLN A 91 -1.19 4.53 -6.05
CA GLN A 91 0.03 5.19 -5.61
C GLN A 91 -0.31 6.69 -5.55
N THR A 92 -1.02 7.09 -4.50
CA THR A 92 -1.21 8.51 -4.18
C THR A 92 0.13 9.00 -3.70
N TYR A 93 0.89 9.63 -4.60
CA TYR A 93 2.01 10.44 -4.19
C TYR A 93 1.40 11.66 -3.48
N GLU A 94 1.19 11.53 -2.16
CA GLU A 94 0.67 12.56 -1.24
C GLU A 94 1.51 13.85 -1.24
N THR A 95 2.53 13.95 -2.10
CA THR A 95 3.39 15.12 -2.23
C THR A 95 2.91 16.13 -3.26
N GLY A 96 1.96 15.77 -4.13
CA GLY A 96 1.62 16.61 -5.30
C GLY A 96 2.75 16.70 -6.34
N MET A 97 3.81 15.90 -6.18
CA MET A 97 4.94 15.84 -7.10
C MET A 97 4.64 14.89 -8.26
N ARG A 98 4.99 15.30 -9.48
CA ARG A 98 4.91 14.45 -10.68
C ARG A 98 6.06 13.43 -10.68
N VAL A 99 5.78 12.17 -10.96
CA VAL A 99 6.83 11.15 -11.17
C VAL A 99 7.43 11.27 -12.58
N LEU A 100 8.75 11.22 -12.67
CA LEU A 100 9.54 11.19 -13.91
C LEU A 100 10.57 10.05 -13.84
N ASP A 101 10.37 9.02 -14.64
CA ASP A 101 11.36 7.95 -14.81
C ASP A 101 12.28 8.31 -16.00
N PHE A 102 13.58 8.50 -15.75
CA PHE A 102 14.57 8.91 -16.75
C PHE A 102 15.89 8.16 -16.53
N ASN A 103 16.45 7.56 -17.60
CA ASN A 103 17.68 6.75 -17.55
C ASN A 103 17.67 5.67 -16.45
N GLY A 104 16.53 5.01 -16.25
CA GLY A 104 16.38 3.96 -15.24
C GLY A 104 16.33 4.45 -13.79
N ARG A 105 16.28 5.77 -13.56
CA ARG A 105 16.12 6.37 -12.23
C ARG A 105 14.76 7.06 -12.13
N ARG A 106 14.14 6.98 -10.96
CA ARG A 106 12.91 7.70 -10.64
C ARG A 106 13.23 9.06 -10.01
N PHE A 107 12.60 10.10 -10.52
CA PHE A 107 12.60 11.45 -9.98
C PHE A 107 11.17 11.87 -9.65
N TYR A 108 11.03 12.77 -8.68
CA TYR A 108 9.78 13.41 -8.31
C TYR A 108 9.94 14.90 -8.59
N VAL A 109 9.01 15.51 -9.32
CA VAL A 109 9.15 16.85 -9.87
C VAL A 109 8.05 17.75 -9.32
N GLN A 110 8.43 18.89 -8.76
CA GLN A 110 7.50 19.90 -8.27
C GLN A 110 8.11 21.28 -8.48
N ASP A 111 7.35 22.21 -9.06
CA ASP A 111 7.76 23.60 -9.29
C ASP A 111 9.11 23.77 -10.03
N GLY A 112 9.46 22.81 -10.89
CA GLY A 112 10.73 22.80 -11.64
C GLY A 112 11.93 22.22 -10.88
N HIS A 113 11.75 21.86 -9.61
CA HIS A 113 12.71 21.15 -8.77
C HIS A 113 12.57 19.64 -8.94
N TYR A 114 13.68 18.93 -8.74
CA TYR A 114 13.77 17.48 -8.89
C TYR A 114 14.14 16.86 -7.56
N TYR A 115 13.48 15.76 -7.20
CA TYR A 115 13.71 15.08 -5.95
C TYR A 115 13.94 13.59 -6.17
N GLN A 116 14.74 12.97 -5.31
CA GLN A 116 14.83 11.52 -5.18
C GLN A 116 14.32 11.08 -3.82
N ARG A 117 13.63 9.94 -3.81
CA ARG A 117 13.12 9.36 -2.57
C ARG A 117 14.17 8.46 -1.95
N GLU A 118 14.55 8.76 -0.72
CA GLU A 118 15.43 7.92 0.08
C GLU A 118 14.70 6.68 0.63
N ILE A 119 15.47 5.71 1.15
CA ILE A 119 14.92 4.48 1.73
C ILE A 119 14.05 4.73 2.98
N ASN A 120 14.34 5.81 3.72
CA ASN A 120 13.53 6.27 4.85
C ASN A 120 12.23 6.97 4.41
N GLY A 121 12.00 7.11 3.09
CA GLY A 121 10.82 7.74 2.52
C GLY A 121 10.91 9.26 2.38
N SER A 122 11.98 9.90 2.85
CA SER A 122 12.24 11.34 2.66
C SER A 122 12.58 11.67 1.21
N TYR A 123 12.44 12.93 0.84
CA TYR A 123 12.77 13.44 -0.49
C TYR A 123 13.97 14.37 -0.39
N ILE A 124 15.02 14.05 -1.14
CA ILE A 124 16.19 14.92 -1.29
C ILE A 124 16.10 15.66 -2.61
N GLU A 125 16.28 16.98 -2.58
CA GLU A 125 16.38 17.76 -3.80
C GLU A 125 17.69 17.44 -4.53
N VAL A 126 17.61 17.24 -5.84
CA VAL A 126 18.75 16.95 -6.72
C VAL A 126 18.75 17.93 -7.89
N PRO A 127 19.90 18.18 -8.52
CA PRO A 127 19.95 18.95 -9.75
C PRO A 127 19.09 18.31 -10.85
N ARG A 128 18.61 19.13 -11.79
CA ARG A 128 17.98 18.64 -13.01
C ARG A 128 18.87 17.57 -13.66
N PRO A 129 18.36 16.36 -13.93
CA PRO A 129 19.12 15.32 -14.60
C PRO A 129 19.68 15.79 -15.95
N ALA A 130 20.95 15.50 -16.20
CA ALA A 130 21.59 15.85 -17.46
C ALA A 130 20.85 15.18 -18.64
N GLY A 131 20.45 15.99 -19.63
CA GLY A 131 19.72 15.51 -20.82
C GLY A 131 18.19 15.73 -20.79
N LEU A 132 17.66 16.43 -19.78
CA LEU A 132 16.27 16.94 -19.72
C LEU A 132 16.19 18.43 -20.10
#